data_AF-A0A0P8YPK3-F1
#
_entry.id   AF-A0A0P8YPK3-F1
#
_cell.length_a   1.000
_cell.length_b   1.000
_cell.length_c   1.000
_cell.angle_alpha   90.00
_cell.angle_beta   90.00
_cell.angle_gamma   90.00
#
_symmetry.space_group_name_H-M   'P 1'
#
loop_
_entity.id
_entity.type
_entity.pdbx_description
1 polymer ?
#
loop_
_entity_poly.entity_id
_entity_poly.type
_entity_poly.pdbx_seq_one_letter_code
_entity_poly.pdbx_strand_id
1 'polypeptide(L)'
;MSQFLTDLAPKETPWDTHRSNAQSVQMLYEYSEEFNKYAERINGCSGILKFGFGEDKLVLKQAFFCRVRFCPVCQWRRSLLWRAVMFQKLEEIKTQYPTHRWVFLTLTVRNCDLVDLRDTLKDMNASWKRMSETVAFKKGVAGFIRTTEVTRGKDGDMRAHPHYHALLLVKPSYFTKNYIKQSEWVEMWQKALTADYAPSVNVKTVKQFAEGQLDKAICETLKYSVKPDDLTLTRDSGAWLHEMTRQTFKMRFIATGGVLKGVLKPDDEITTDEMLTSSEEVEETDERRIAFQYHREHRRYAYAPRFNE
;
A
#
# COMPACT_ATOMS: atom_id res chain seq x y z
N MET A 1 -7.45 30.16 -20.96
CA MET A 1 -7.83 28.75 -20.74
C MET A 1 -7.03 28.25 -19.56
N SER A 2 -7.65 27.50 -18.67
CA SER A 2 -6.94 26.83 -17.58
C SER A 2 -5.80 25.98 -18.15
N GLN A 3 -4.57 26.19 -17.65
CA GLN A 3 -3.38 25.54 -18.18
C GLN A 3 -3.10 24.20 -17.49
N PHE A 4 -3.58 23.99 -16.26
CA PHE A 4 -3.26 22.81 -15.46
C PHE A 4 -4.44 21.84 -15.33
N LEU A 5 -4.14 20.55 -15.21
CA LEU A 5 -5.12 19.48 -14.99
C LEU A 5 -6.01 19.79 -13.78
N THR A 6 -5.40 20.19 -12.67
CA THR A 6 -6.10 20.42 -11.40
C THR A 6 -6.94 21.69 -11.38
N ASP A 7 -6.68 22.63 -12.27
CA ASP A 7 -7.52 23.81 -12.45
C ASP A 7 -8.79 23.45 -13.27
N LEU A 8 -8.72 22.43 -14.14
CA LEU A 8 -9.88 21.90 -14.91
C LEU A 8 -10.66 20.85 -14.10
N ALA A 9 -9.96 19.98 -13.38
CA ALA A 9 -10.50 18.87 -12.62
C ALA A 9 -9.84 18.82 -11.23
N PRO A 10 -10.34 19.60 -10.24
CA PRO A 10 -9.75 19.70 -8.91
C PRO A 10 -9.59 18.35 -8.19
N LYS A 11 -10.45 17.37 -8.49
CA LYS A 11 -10.39 16.01 -7.94
C LYS A 11 -9.13 15.24 -8.36
N GLU A 12 -8.45 15.66 -9.43
CA GLU A 12 -7.21 15.05 -9.93
C GLU A 12 -5.94 15.53 -9.20
N THR A 13 -6.07 16.33 -8.14
CA THR A 13 -4.96 16.77 -7.26
C THR A 13 -4.03 15.65 -6.81
N PRO A 14 -4.48 14.40 -6.54
CA PRO A 14 -3.57 13.30 -6.22
C PRO A 14 -2.48 13.06 -7.27
N TRP A 15 -2.72 13.31 -8.55
CA TRP A 15 -1.69 13.18 -9.58
C TRP A 15 -0.52 14.14 -9.35
N ASP A 16 -0.80 15.43 -9.14
CA ASP A 16 0.22 16.45 -8.84
C ASP A 16 1.02 16.05 -7.59
N THR A 17 0.32 15.69 -6.51
CA THR A 17 0.93 15.28 -5.23
C THR A 17 1.84 14.06 -5.37
N HIS A 18 1.34 12.96 -5.95
CA HIS A 18 2.12 11.73 -6.07
C HIS A 18 3.27 11.88 -7.06
N ARG A 19 3.10 12.64 -8.15
CA ARG A 19 4.17 12.88 -9.11
C ARG A 19 5.25 13.80 -8.56
N SER A 20 4.87 14.82 -7.79
CA SER A 20 5.78 15.69 -7.02
C SER A 20 6.64 14.87 -6.05
N ASN A 21 6.01 13.99 -5.26
CA ASN A 21 6.73 13.07 -4.39
C ASN A 21 7.64 12.12 -5.19
N ALA A 22 7.20 11.64 -6.36
CA ALA A 22 8.02 10.81 -7.22
C ALA A 22 9.23 11.56 -7.80
N GLN A 23 9.12 12.85 -8.12
CA GLN A 23 10.27 13.68 -8.48
C GLN A 23 11.25 13.79 -7.30
N SER A 24 10.77 14.00 -6.07
CA SER A 24 11.64 14.01 -4.88
C SER A 24 12.37 12.67 -4.68
N VAL A 25 11.66 11.54 -4.76
CA VAL A 25 12.28 10.20 -4.68
C VAL A 25 13.27 9.94 -5.81
N GLN A 26 12.96 10.38 -7.03
CA GLN A 26 13.87 10.30 -8.17
C GLN A 26 15.18 11.04 -7.90
N MET A 27 15.12 12.29 -7.44
CA MET A 27 16.32 13.06 -7.06
C MET A 27 17.12 12.38 -5.95
N LEU A 28 16.45 11.73 -4.98
CA LEU A 28 17.15 11.01 -3.92
C LEU A 28 17.88 9.76 -4.43
N TYR A 29 17.36 9.08 -5.44
CA TYR A 29 18.08 7.96 -6.08
C TYR A 29 19.31 8.41 -6.88
N GLU A 30 19.33 9.65 -7.40
CA GLU A 30 20.47 10.18 -8.17
C GLU A 30 21.74 10.36 -7.33
N TYR A 31 21.63 10.42 -6.00
CA TYR A 31 22.79 10.41 -5.10
C TYR A 31 23.52 9.06 -5.02
N SER A 32 23.00 8.01 -5.67
CA SER A 32 23.62 6.68 -5.68
C SER A 32 23.75 6.13 -7.09
N GLU A 33 24.99 5.89 -7.52
CA GLU A 33 25.28 5.25 -8.80
C GLU A 33 24.62 3.87 -8.93
N GLU A 34 24.50 3.14 -7.82
CA GLU A 34 23.82 1.84 -7.75
C GLU A 34 22.35 1.93 -8.21
N PHE A 35 21.69 3.06 -7.92
CA PHE A 35 20.25 3.24 -8.13
C PHE A 35 19.89 4.22 -9.24
N ASN A 36 20.85 4.66 -10.06
CA ASN A 36 20.60 5.55 -11.20
C ASN A 36 19.50 5.03 -12.15
N LYS A 37 19.47 3.72 -12.43
CA LYS A 37 18.41 3.10 -13.24
C LYS A 37 17.02 3.24 -12.63
N TYR A 38 16.90 3.34 -11.31
CA TYR A 38 15.62 3.61 -10.64
C TYR A 38 15.23 5.08 -10.77
N ALA A 39 16.20 6.00 -10.65
CA ALA A 39 15.96 7.42 -10.91
C ALA A 39 15.43 7.66 -12.33
N GLU A 40 16.09 7.11 -13.35
CA GLU A 40 15.70 7.21 -14.77
C GLU A 40 14.28 6.70 -15.02
N ARG A 41 13.96 5.51 -14.48
CA ARG A 41 12.62 4.92 -14.60
C ARG A 41 11.55 5.76 -13.93
N ILE A 42 11.82 6.27 -12.72
CA ILE A 42 10.87 7.13 -12.00
C ILE A 42 10.69 8.47 -12.73
N ASN A 43 11.73 9.00 -13.37
CA ASN A 43 11.64 10.21 -14.18
C ASN A 43 10.62 10.07 -15.33
N GLY A 44 10.58 8.90 -15.99
CA GLY A 44 9.57 8.61 -17.01
C GLY A 44 8.18 8.30 -16.47
N CYS A 45 8.04 7.95 -15.19
CA CYS A 45 6.77 7.53 -14.59
C CYS A 45 5.73 8.64 -14.66
N SER A 46 4.58 8.30 -15.24
CA SER A 46 3.43 9.18 -15.46
C SER A 46 3.84 10.56 -15.99
N GLY A 47 4.82 10.63 -16.90
CA GLY A 47 5.24 11.91 -17.49
C GLY A 47 4.15 12.58 -18.31
N ILE A 48 3.26 11.78 -18.91
CA ILE A 48 2.07 12.20 -19.63
C ILE A 48 0.88 11.37 -19.12
N LEU A 49 -0.23 12.05 -18.85
CA LEU A 49 -1.52 11.46 -18.54
C LEU A 49 -2.47 11.75 -19.70
N LYS A 50 -3.19 10.75 -20.20
CA LYS A 50 -4.28 10.97 -21.16
C LYS A 50 -5.61 10.55 -20.58
N PHE A 51 -6.58 11.46 -20.63
CA PHE A 51 -7.92 11.28 -20.11
C PHE A 51 -8.94 11.27 -21.25
N GLY A 52 -9.99 10.47 -21.11
CA GLY A 52 -11.24 10.68 -21.85
C GLY A 52 -12.26 11.38 -20.98
N PHE A 53 -13.38 11.75 -21.58
CA PHE A 53 -14.52 12.30 -20.86
C PHE A 53 -15.53 11.18 -20.58
N GLY A 54 -15.79 10.91 -19.30
CA GLY A 54 -16.98 10.20 -18.85
C GLY A 54 -18.14 11.18 -18.67
N GLU A 55 -19.27 10.72 -18.13
CA GLU A 55 -20.50 11.53 -17.99
C GLU A 55 -20.25 12.86 -17.26
N ASP A 56 -19.55 12.83 -16.11
CA ASP A 56 -19.34 14.02 -15.27
C ASP A 56 -17.87 14.21 -14.81
N LYS A 57 -16.92 13.44 -15.37
CA LYS A 57 -15.51 13.52 -14.96
C LYS A 57 -14.53 13.05 -16.02
N LEU A 58 -13.27 13.39 -15.80
CA LEU A 58 -12.15 12.84 -16.54
C LEU A 58 -11.86 11.41 -16.07
N VAL A 59 -11.60 10.51 -17.02
CA VAL A 59 -11.25 9.12 -16.75
C VAL A 59 -9.89 8.84 -17.39
N LEU A 60 -8.93 8.35 -16.60
CA LEU A 60 -7.59 8.08 -17.11
C LEU A 60 -7.62 6.90 -18.09
N LYS A 61 -7.22 7.14 -19.33
CA LYS A 61 -7.14 6.10 -20.39
C LYS A 61 -5.74 5.64 -20.68
N GLN A 62 -4.73 6.46 -20.39
CA GLN A 62 -3.33 6.11 -20.67
C GLN A 62 -2.36 6.82 -19.74
N ALA A 63 -1.40 6.06 -19.22
CA ALA A 63 -0.22 6.55 -18.52
C ALA A 63 0.87 5.47 -18.54
N PHE A 64 2.13 5.88 -18.40
CA PHE A 64 3.23 4.95 -18.18
C PHE A 64 3.52 4.79 -16.68
N PHE A 65 3.66 3.55 -16.19
CA PHE A 65 4.02 3.27 -14.80
C PHE A 65 5.35 2.54 -14.71
N CYS A 66 6.32 3.13 -14.00
CA CYS A 66 7.68 2.62 -13.98
C CYS A 66 7.88 1.32 -13.19
N ARG A 67 6.95 0.96 -12.28
CA ARG A 67 7.00 -0.23 -11.40
C ARG A 67 8.16 -0.28 -10.41
N VAL A 68 8.91 0.81 -10.22
CA VAL A 68 9.88 0.88 -9.13
C VAL A 68 9.14 0.86 -7.80
N ARG A 69 9.55 -0.02 -6.88
CA ARG A 69 8.84 -0.31 -5.61
C ARG A 69 8.49 0.93 -4.80
N PHE A 70 9.41 1.89 -4.75
CA PHE A 70 9.29 3.11 -3.98
C PHE A 70 8.91 4.33 -4.83
N CYS A 71 8.47 4.14 -6.07
CA CYS A 71 7.85 5.22 -6.83
C CYS A 71 6.48 5.58 -6.22
N PRO A 72 6.29 6.80 -5.67
CA PRO A 72 5.03 7.18 -5.03
C PRO A 72 3.80 7.10 -5.94
N VAL A 73 3.95 7.38 -7.25
CA VAL A 73 2.86 7.18 -8.22
C VAL A 73 2.50 5.70 -8.34
N CYS A 74 3.48 4.82 -8.56
CA CYS A 74 3.18 3.39 -8.72
C CYS A 74 2.64 2.76 -7.43
N GLN A 75 3.15 3.14 -6.26
CA GLN A 75 2.62 2.66 -4.99
C GLN A 75 1.18 3.12 -4.77
N TRP A 76 0.86 4.37 -5.12
CA TRP A 76 -0.50 4.90 -5.02
C TRP A 76 -1.47 4.13 -5.91
N ARG A 77 -1.17 4.05 -7.21
CA ARG A 77 -2.01 3.35 -8.19
C ARG A 77 -2.21 1.87 -7.82
N ARG A 78 -1.18 1.22 -7.30
CA ARG A 78 -1.27 -0.16 -6.81
C ARG A 78 -2.13 -0.28 -5.55
N SER A 79 -2.05 0.68 -4.63
CA SER A 79 -2.94 0.71 -3.46
C SER A 79 -4.41 0.87 -3.85
N LEU A 80 -4.70 1.69 -4.87
CA LEU A 80 -6.05 1.84 -5.42
C LEU A 80 -6.55 0.54 -6.07
N LEU A 81 -5.72 -0.10 -6.90
CA LEU A 81 -6.06 -1.38 -7.50
C LEU A 81 -6.38 -2.44 -6.43
N TRP A 82 -5.54 -2.60 -5.41
CA TRP A 82 -5.80 -3.60 -4.37
C TRP A 82 -7.07 -3.32 -3.59
N ARG A 83 -7.39 -2.04 -3.35
CA ARG A 83 -8.67 -1.66 -2.72
C ARG A 83 -9.83 -2.04 -3.63
N ALA A 84 -9.80 -1.67 -4.91
CA ALA A 84 -10.85 -2.01 -5.88
C ALA A 84 -11.06 -3.54 -5.96
N VAL A 85 -9.99 -4.32 -6.08
CA VAL A 85 -10.07 -5.80 -6.07
C VAL A 85 -10.69 -6.31 -4.77
N MET A 86 -10.28 -5.76 -3.62
CA MET A 86 -10.83 -6.17 -2.33
C MET A 86 -12.32 -5.84 -2.20
N PHE A 87 -12.77 -4.66 -2.67
CA PHE A 87 -14.17 -4.27 -2.65
C PHE A 87 -15.02 -5.13 -3.58
N GLN A 88 -14.53 -5.44 -4.79
CA GLN A 88 -15.19 -6.37 -5.71
C GLN A 88 -15.35 -7.78 -5.08
N LYS A 89 -14.34 -8.23 -4.33
CA LYS A 89 -14.38 -9.52 -3.62
C LYS A 89 -15.17 -9.49 -2.31
N LEU A 90 -15.48 -8.31 -1.79
CA LEU A 90 -16.11 -8.18 -0.49
C LEU A 90 -17.53 -8.75 -0.48
N GLU A 91 -18.30 -8.55 -1.56
CA GLU A 91 -19.65 -9.09 -1.66
C GLU A 91 -19.64 -10.62 -1.72
N GLU A 92 -18.74 -11.23 -2.50
CA GLU A 92 -18.53 -12.68 -2.53
C GLU A 92 -18.22 -13.23 -1.12
N ILE A 93 -17.32 -12.55 -0.39
CA ILE A 93 -16.95 -12.93 0.98
C ILE A 93 -18.15 -12.81 1.93
N LYS A 94 -18.95 -11.73 1.83
CA LYS A 94 -20.15 -11.54 2.66
C LYS A 94 -21.19 -12.62 2.40
N THR A 95 -21.40 -13.00 1.14
CA THR A 95 -22.34 -14.07 0.77
C THR A 95 -21.87 -15.43 1.28
N GLN A 96 -20.57 -15.73 1.14
CA GLN A 96 -20.02 -17.02 1.57
C GLN A 96 -19.88 -17.14 3.10
N TYR A 97 -19.62 -16.02 3.78
CA TYR A 97 -19.35 -15.95 5.21
C TYR A 97 -20.24 -14.91 5.93
N PRO A 98 -21.59 -15.02 5.86
CA PRO A 98 -22.52 -13.95 6.25
C PRO A 98 -22.49 -13.62 7.75
N THR A 99 -22.06 -14.57 8.57
CA THR A 99 -21.98 -14.43 10.03
C THR A 99 -20.56 -14.16 10.52
N HIS A 100 -19.57 -14.12 9.63
CA HIS A 100 -18.21 -13.73 9.99
C HIS A 100 -18.13 -12.21 10.16
N ARG A 101 -17.11 -11.80 10.91
CA ARG A 101 -16.88 -10.38 11.22
C ARG A 101 -15.44 -10.01 10.97
N TRP A 102 -15.16 -8.72 10.91
CA TRP A 102 -13.82 -8.21 10.64
C TRP A 102 -13.14 -7.67 11.90
N VAL A 103 -11.86 -7.96 12.04
CA VAL A 103 -10.96 -7.41 13.05
C VAL A 103 -9.74 -6.82 12.35
N PHE A 104 -9.38 -5.59 12.70
CA PHE A 104 -8.14 -4.96 12.28
C PHE A 104 -7.08 -5.20 13.34
N LEU A 105 -5.89 -5.60 12.91
CA LEU A 105 -4.75 -5.91 13.76
C LEU A 105 -3.51 -5.18 13.24
N THR A 106 -2.77 -4.54 14.15
CA THR A 106 -1.43 -4.01 13.89
C THR A 106 -0.44 -4.68 14.81
N LEU A 107 0.62 -5.25 14.25
CA LEU A 107 1.71 -5.90 14.98
C LEU A 107 3.01 -5.16 14.71
N THR A 108 3.71 -4.76 15.76
CA THR A 108 5.00 -4.06 15.64
C THR A 108 6.14 -4.91 16.18
N VAL A 109 7.37 -4.52 15.87
CA VAL A 109 8.59 -4.93 16.59
C VAL A 109 9.30 -3.67 17.09
N ARG A 110 10.27 -3.85 17.99
CA ARG A 110 11.21 -2.77 18.30
C ARG A 110 11.88 -2.31 17.01
N ASN A 111 12.20 -1.03 16.93
CA ASN A 111 12.96 -0.51 15.79
C ASN A 111 14.26 -1.31 15.62
N CYS A 112 14.60 -1.61 14.38
CA CYS A 112 15.85 -2.26 14.03
C CYS A 112 16.76 -1.28 13.29
N ASP A 113 18.04 -1.61 13.24
CA ASP A 113 18.95 -0.92 12.33
C ASP A 113 18.51 -1.25 10.91
N LEU A 114 18.52 -0.24 10.05
CA LEU A 114 17.98 -0.40 8.71
C LEU A 114 18.73 -1.47 7.92
N VAL A 115 20.03 -1.63 8.16
CA VAL A 115 20.88 -2.68 7.58
C VAL A 115 20.46 -4.10 7.98
N ASP A 116 19.72 -4.26 9.07
CA ASP A 116 19.21 -5.55 9.57
C ASP A 116 17.73 -5.74 9.21
N LEU A 117 17.13 -4.81 8.45
CA LEU A 117 15.71 -4.81 8.16
C LEU A 117 15.27 -6.09 7.43
N ARG A 118 16.07 -6.59 6.48
CA ARG A 118 15.74 -7.82 5.74
C ARG A 118 15.57 -8.99 6.70
N ASP A 119 16.50 -9.17 7.62
CA ASP A 119 16.47 -10.29 8.56
C ASP A 119 15.37 -10.10 9.60
N THR A 120 15.18 -8.87 10.09
CA THR A 120 14.02 -8.51 10.91
C THR A 120 12.69 -8.89 10.23
N LEU A 121 12.53 -8.57 8.94
CA LEU A 121 11.32 -8.90 8.18
C LEU A 121 11.16 -10.41 7.94
N LYS A 122 12.25 -11.17 7.77
CA LYS A 122 12.20 -12.64 7.71
C LYS A 122 11.73 -13.22 9.03
N ASP A 123 12.27 -12.72 10.15
CA ASP A 123 11.89 -13.17 11.49
C ASP A 123 10.45 -12.84 11.81
N MET A 124 9.98 -11.63 11.46
CA MET A 124 8.56 -11.27 11.57
C MET A 124 7.67 -12.19 10.72
N ASN A 125 8.11 -12.60 9.52
CA ASN A 125 7.35 -13.52 8.67
C ASN A 125 7.28 -14.93 9.28
N ALA A 126 8.40 -15.44 9.79
CA ALA A 126 8.43 -16.73 10.50
C ALA A 126 7.57 -16.70 11.77
N SER A 127 7.60 -15.58 12.50
CA SER A 127 6.78 -15.35 13.68
C SER A 127 5.29 -15.28 13.35
N TRP A 128 4.93 -14.61 12.26
CA TRP A 128 3.55 -14.58 11.79
C TRP A 128 3.05 -16.00 11.50
N LYS A 129 3.85 -16.81 10.80
CA LYS A 129 3.54 -18.21 10.52
C LYS A 129 3.29 -18.98 11.82
N ARG A 130 4.23 -18.94 12.78
CA ARG A 130 4.09 -19.58 14.10
C ARG A 130 2.82 -19.14 14.83
N MET A 131 2.57 -17.83 14.91
CA MET A 131 1.38 -17.26 15.56
C MET A 131 0.09 -17.73 14.88
N SER A 132 0.04 -17.69 13.55
CA SER A 132 -1.12 -18.11 12.76
C SER A 132 -1.42 -19.62 12.86
N GLU A 133 -0.41 -20.41 13.23
CA GLU A 133 -0.53 -21.86 13.40
C GLU A 133 -1.06 -22.26 14.78
N THR A 134 -1.07 -21.34 15.75
CA THR A 134 -1.56 -21.59 17.12
C THR A 134 -3.05 -21.96 17.15
N VAL A 135 -3.43 -22.73 18.16
CA VAL A 135 -4.83 -23.12 18.39
C VAL A 135 -5.73 -21.91 18.61
N ALA A 136 -5.27 -20.91 19.38
CA ALA A 136 -6.01 -19.68 19.63
C ALA A 136 -6.33 -18.95 18.31
N PHE A 137 -5.32 -18.74 17.46
CA PHE A 137 -5.51 -18.09 16.16
C PHE A 137 -6.48 -18.88 15.28
N LYS A 138 -6.26 -20.20 15.09
CA LYS A 138 -7.08 -21.05 14.21
C LYS A 138 -8.53 -21.21 14.70
N LYS A 139 -8.78 -21.15 16.01
CA LYS A 139 -10.14 -21.20 16.57
C LYS A 139 -10.91 -19.90 16.31
N GLY A 140 -10.23 -18.75 16.30
CA GLY A 140 -10.85 -17.45 16.14
C GLY A 140 -10.90 -16.92 14.70
N VAL A 141 -9.83 -17.10 13.94
CA VAL A 141 -9.60 -16.48 12.62
C VAL A 141 -9.87 -17.49 11.51
N ALA A 142 -10.69 -17.13 10.54
CA ALA A 142 -10.99 -17.92 9.35
C ALA A 142 -10.04 -17.61 8.20
N GLY A 143 -9.64 -16.34 8.06
CA GLY A 143 -8.70 -15.89 7.03
C GLY A 143 -8.15 -14.51 7.33
N PHE A 144 -7.11 -14.12 6.59
CA PHE A 144 -6.47 -12.82 6.76
C PHE A 144 -5.94 -12.26 5.44
N ILE A 145 -5.83 -10.93 5.41
CA ILE A 145 -4.97 -10.17 4.51
C ILE A 145 -3.99 -9.42 5.41
N ARG A 146 -2.70 -9.48 5.11
CA ARG A 146 -1.64 -8.82 5.88
C ARG A 146 -0.70 -8.09 4.95
N THR A 147 -0.43 -6.83 5.25
CA THR A 147 0.55 -6.01 4.55
C THR A 147 1.71 -5.65 5.48
N THR A 148 2.88 -5.41 4.89
CA THR A 148 4.07 -4.91 5.59
C THR A 148 4.19 -3.42 5.31
N GLU A 149 4.32 -2.63 6.36
CA GLU A 149 4.66 -1.23 6.31
C GLU A 149 5.98 -1.00 7.06
N VAL A 150 6.83 -0.13 6.53
CA VAL A 150 8.08 0.28 7.17
C VAL A 150 8.13 1.80 7.17
N THR A 151 8.29 2.39 8.35
CA THR A 151 8.52 3.83 8.52
C THR A 151 9.91 4.07 9.09
N ARG A 152 10.38 5.32 9.08
CA ARG A 152 11.63 5.67 9.78
C ARG A 152 11.46 5.50 11.29
N GLY A 153 12.49 4.95 11.94
CA GLY A 153 12.56 4.90 13.40
C GLY A 153 12.70 6.30 13.98
N LYS A 154 12.07 6.55 15.14
CA LYS A 154 12.19 7.83 15.85
C LYS A 154 13.37 7.89 16.82
N ASP A 155 14.11 6.79 16.94
CA ASP A 155 15.24 6.56 17.85
C ASP A 155 16.61 6.65 17.15
N GLY A 156 16.66 7.11 15.89
CA GLY A 156 17.90 7.32 15.15
C GLY A 156 17.69 7.44 13.64
N ASP A 157 18.68 7.98 12.93
CA ASP A 157 18.53 8.35 11.51
C ASP A 157 18.47 7.16 10.54
N MET A 158 19.19 6.09 10.85
CA MET A 158 19.26 4.85 10.06
C MET A 158 18.51 3.70 10.72
N ARG A 159 17.40 4.03 11.38
CA ARG A 159 16.52 3.08 12.06
C ARG A 159 15.25 2.85 11.24
N ALA A 160 14.71 1.64 11.33
CA ALA A 160 13.46 1.25 10.67
C ALA A 160 12.43 0.79 11.70
N HIS A 161 11.17 1.11 11.44
CA HIS A 161 10.02 0.63 12.23
C HIS A 161 9.11 -0.24 11.35
N PRO A 162 9.48 -1.51 11.13
CA PRO A 162 8.63 -2.43 10.40
C PRO A 162 7.43 -2.86 11.26
N HIS A 163 6.26 -2.92 10.63
CA HIS A 163 5.04 -3.38 11.26
C HIS A 163 4.11 -4.03 10.23
N TYR A 164 3.17 -4.81 10.74
CA TYR A 164 2.10 -5.39 9.95
C TYR A 164 0.80 -4.68 10.20
N HIS A 165 0.06 -4.42 9.13
CA HIS A 165 -1.38 -4.22 9.18
C HIS A 165 -2.06 -5.48 8.66
N ALA A 166 -3.06 -5.96 9.38
CA ALA A 166 -3.81 -7.14 9.00
C ALA A 166 -5.31 -6.92 9.17
N LEU A 167 -6.06 -7.35 8.16
CA LEU A 167 -7.51 -7.46 8.20
C LEU A 167 -7.85 -8.95 8.35
N LEU A 168 -8.45 -9.29 9.49
CA LEU A 168 -8.79 -10.67 9.87
C LEU A 168 -10.29 -10.89 9.70
N LEU A 169 -10.67 -11.91 8.92
CA LEU A 169 -12.02 -12.43 8.92
C LEU A 169 -12.15 -13.44 10.05
N VAL A 170 -12.91 -13.10 11.08
CA VAL A 170 -13.08 -13.91 12.30
C VAL A 170 -14.37 -14.71 12.26
N LYS A 171 -14.33 -15.92 12.83
CA LYS A 171 -15.44 -16.87 12.88
C LYS A 171 -16.59 -16.34 13.76
N PRO A 172 -17.83 -16.83 13.60
CA PRO A 172 -18.99 -16.37 14.38
C PRO A 172 -18.79 -16.50 15.91
N SER A 173 -18.02 -17.49 16.35
CA SER A 173 -17.71 -17.74 17.75
C SER A 173 -16.60 -16.86 18.33
N TYR A 174 -15.98 -15.97 17.54
CA TYR A 174 -14.86 -15.14 18.00
C TYR A 174 -15.26 -14.27 19.18
N PHE A 175 -16.32 -13.46 19.07
CA PHE A 175 -16.71 -12.53 20.13
C PHE A 175 -17.47 -13.17 21.30
N THR A 176 -17.59 -14.51 21.33
CA THR A 176 -18.28 -15.24 22.40
C THR A 176 -17.36 -16.19 23.14
N LYS A 177 -16.68 -17.10 22.42
CA LYS A 177 -15.86 -18.17 23.01
C LYS A 177 -14.37 -18.06 22.69
N ASN A 178 -14.02 -17.48 21.55
CA ASN A 178 -12.65 -17.47 21.02
C ASN A 178 -12.07 -16.05 20.95
N TYR A 179 -12.52 -15.16 21.83
CA TYR A 179 -12.14 -13.74 21.79
C TYR A 179 -10.70 -13.63 22.30
N ILE A 180 -9.84 -13.01 21.49
CA ILE A 180 -8.46 -12.73 21.87
C ILE A 180 -8.38 -11.25 22.25
N LYS A 181 -8.18 -10.98 23.53
CA LYS A 181 -7.95 -9.64 24.09
C LYS A 181 -6.62 -9.09 23.59
N GLN A 182 -6.45 -7.77 23.66
CA GLN A 182 -5.21 -7.13 23.23
C GLN A 182 -3.97 -7.69 23.95
N SER A 183 -4.05 -7.93 25.27
CA SER A 183 -2.95 -8.51 26.04
C SER A 183 -2.55 -9.91 25.56
N GLU A 184 -3.55 -10.74 25.21
CA GLU A 184 -3.31 -12.09 24.67
C GLU A 184 -2.69 -12.02 23.27
N TRP A 185 -3.06 -11.03 22.45
CA TRP A 185 -2.36 -10.78 21.19
C TRP A 185 -0.90 -10.37 21.39
N VAL A 186 -0.62 -9.52 22.38
CA VAL A 186 0.76 -9.13 22.74
C VAL A 186 1.56 -10.37 23.14
N GLU A 187 1.02 -11.21 24.02
CA GLU A 187 1.68 -12.46 24.46
C GLU A 187 1.91 -13.43 23.31
N MET A 188 0.90 -13.65 22.46
CA MET A 188 1.00 -14.51 21.29
C MET A 188 2.07 -14.00 20.32
N TRP A 189 2.11 -12.69 20.07
CA TRP A 189 3.08 -12.08 19.16
C TRP A 189 4.49 -12.09 19.75
N GLN A 190 4.66 -11.73 21.02
CA GLN A 190 5.93 -11.81 21.74
C GLN A 190 6.51 -13.21 21.70
N LYS A 191 5.71 -14.22 22.06
CA LYS A 191 6.12 -15.62 22.05
C LYS A 191 6.48 -16.09 20.65
N ALA A 192 5.68 -15.72 19.65
CA ALA A 192 5.97 -16.06 18.27
C ALA A 192 7.23 -15.38 17.75
N LEU A 193 7.52 -14.15 18.16
CA LEU A 193 8.74 -13.39 17.87
C LEU A 193 9.97 -13.89 18.62
N THR A 194 9.79 -14.71 19.66
CA THR A 194 10.85 -15.02 20.63
C THR A 194 11.48 -13.76 21.24
N ALA A 195 10.67 -12.73 21.45
CA ALA A 195 11.12 -11.43 21.95
C ALA A 195 11.20 -11.41 23.49
N ASP A 196 12.24 -10.77 24.01
CA ASP A 196 12.45 -10.49 25.43
C ASP A 196 11.67 -9.26 25.94
N TYR A 197 10.87 -8.64 25.06
CA TYR A 197 10.02 -7.48 25.36
C TYR A 197 8.58 -7.72 24.91
N ALA A 198 7.64 -7.02 25.55
CA ALA A 198 6.25 -6.96 25.11
C ALA A 198 6.12 -6.00 23.90
N PRO A 199 5.82 -6.48 22.67
CA PRO A 199 5.67 -5.63 21.50
C PRO A 199 4.36 -4.83 21.55
N SER A 200 4.33 -3.70 20.84
CA SER A 200 3.08 -2.94 20.70
C SER A 200 2.14 -3.61 19.71
N VAL A 201 0.90 -3.83 20.16
CA VAL A 201 -0.17 -4.41 19.36
C VAL A 201 -1.41 -3.54 19.47
N ASN A 202 -2.02 -3.23 18.33
CA ASN A 202 -3.32 -2.57 18.28
C ASN A 202 -4.31 -3.51 17.60
N VAL A 203 -5.42 -3.82 18.28
CA VAL A 203 -6.49 -4.67 17.77
C VAL A 203 -7.82 -3.95 17.91
N LYS A 204 -8.60 -3.89 16.83
CA LYS A 204 -9.89 -3.18 16.79
C LYS A 204 -10.93 -4.02 16.05
N THR A 205 -12.10 -4.16 16.64
CA THR A 205 -13.27 -4.68 15.92
C THR A 205 -13.67 -3.69 14.84
N VAL A 206 -13.84 -4.18 13.61
CA VAL A 206 -14.37 -3.37 12.52
C VAL A 206 -15.89 -3.40 12.60
N LYS A 207 -16.51 -2.23 12.82
CA LYS A 207 -17.96 -2.10 12.88
C LYS A 207 -18.54 -2.16 11.45
N GLN A 208 -18.65 -3.36 10.88
CA GLN A 208 -18.99 -3.55 9.46
C GLN A 208 -20.35 -2.97 9.01
N PHE A 209 -21.28 -2.72 9.95
CA PHE A 209 -22.59 -2.11 9.68
C PHE A 209 -22.63 -0.60 9.93
N ALA A 210 -21.54 -0.03 10.46
CA ALA A 210 -21.40 1.42 10.56
C ALA A 210 -20.76 1.92 9.26
N GLU A 211 -21.38 2.94 8.67
CA GLU A 211 -21.03 3.49 7.37
C GLU A 211 -19.52 3.76 7.23
N GLY A 212 -18.91 3.19 6.19
CA GLY A 212 -17.51 3.37 5.81
C GLY A 212 -16.45 2.82 6.79
N GLN A 213 -16.80 2.11 7.86
CA GLN A 213 -15.79 1.61 8.81
C GLN A 213 -14.97 0.45 8.27
N LEU A 214 -15.60 -0.45 7.51
CA LEU A 214 -14.89 -1.53 6.83
C LEU A 214 -14.00 -0.97 5.74
N ASP A 215 -14.48 0.01 5.00
CA ASP A 215 -13.75 0.69 3.93
C ASP A 215 -12.51 1.39 4.48
N LYS A 216 -12.62 2.04 5.65
CA LYS A 216 -11.48 2.61 6.37
C LYS A 216 -10.46 1.55 6.76
N ALA A 217 -10.91 0.39 7.26
CA ALA A 217 -10.01 -0.70 7.64
C ALA A 217 -9.32 -1.34 6.42
N ILE A 218 -10.03 -1.49 5.30
CA ILE A 218 -9.48 -1.93 4.01
C ILE A 218 -8.46 -0.90 3.51
N CYS A 219 -8.81 0.38 3.49
CA CYS A 219 -7.94 1.46 3.07
C CYS A 219 -6.69 1.56 3.94
N GLU A 220 -6.80 1.30 5.25
CA GLU A 220 -5.67 1.25 6.20
C GLU A 220 -4.77 0.04 5.95
N THR A 221 -5.34 -1.13 5.70
CA THR A 221 -4.57 -2.36 5.46
C THR A 221 -3.87 -2.30 4.11
N LEU A 222 -4.55 -1.82 3.06
CA LEU A 222 -4.05 -1.76 1.68
C LEU A 222 -3.48 -0.37 1.37
N LYS A 223 -2.52 0.07 2.19
CA LYS A 223 -1.74 1.30 2.00
C LYS A 223 -0.43 1.05 1.27
N TYR A 224 0.35 2.11 1.17
CA TYR A 224 1.75 2.10 0.77
C TYR A 224 2.58 1.23 1.71
N SER A 225 3.60 0.58 1.16
CA SER A 225 4.60 -0.13 1.95
C SER A 225 5.51 0.80 2.75
N VAL A 226 5.66 2.05 2.30
CA VAL A 226 6.40 3.13 2.96
C VAL A 226 5.67 4.42 2.61
N LYS A 227 5.47 5.31 3.59
CA LYS A 227 4.80 6.59 3.34
C LYS A 227 5.68 7.50 2.48
N PRO A 228 5.11 8.30 1.56
CA PRO A 228 5.87 9.28 0.80
C PRO A 228 6.73 10.19 1.67
N ASP A 229 6.23 10.63 2.83
CA ASP A 229 6.97 11.50 3.75
C ASP A 229 8.25 10.88 4.30
N ASP A 230 8.29 9.55 4.48
CA ASP A 230 9.51 8.83 4.87
C ASP A 230 10.49 8.70 3.68
N LEU A 231 9.97 8.60 2.45
CA LEU A 231 10.75 8.44 1.23
C LEU A 231 11.34 9.75 0.70
N THR A 232 10.76 10.91 1.02
CA THR A 232 11.14 12.21 0.44
C THR A 232 12.03 13.07 1.32
N LEU A 233 12.42 12.58 2.50
CA LEU A 233 13.36 13.32 3.37
C LEU A 233 14.72 13.46 2.69
N THR A 234 15.22 14.70 2.65
CA THR A 234 16.48 15.06 1.97
C THR A 234 17.67 15.15 2.91
N ARG A 235 17.44 15.16 4.24
CA ARG A 235 18.47 15.37 5.27
C ARG A 235 19.59 14.33 5.27
N ASP A 236 19.35 13.15 4.70
CA ASP A 236 20.30 12.03 4.63
C ASP A 236 20.78 11.75 3.20
N SER A 237 20.52 12.68 2.26
CA SER A 237 20.86 12.53 0.84
C SER A 237 20.39 11.20 0.22
N GLY A 238 19.29 10.64 0.74
CA GLY A 238 18.71 9.39 0.23
C GLY A 238 19.29 8.11 0.86
N ALA A 239 20.24 8.20 1.80
CA ALA A 239 20.90 7.03 2.39
C ALA A 239 19.91 6.00 2.96
N TRP A 240 18.86 6.46 3.65
CA TRP A 240 17.81 5.57 4.16
C TRP A 240 17.01 4.92 3.02
N LEU A 241 16.65 5.68 1.98
CA LEU A 241 15.94 5.15 0.81
C LEU A 241 16.76 4.08 0.09
N HIS A 242 18.06 4.33 -0.09
CA HIS A 242 19.00 3.40 -0.73
C HIS A 242 19.10 2.09 0.06
N GLU A 243 19.31 2.17 1.36
CA GLU A 243 19.42 0.98 2.19
C GLU A 243 18.08 0.23 2.28
N MET A 244 16.95 0.94 2.46
CA MET A 244 15.61 0.37 2.37
C MET A 244 15.39 -0.37 1.05
N THR A 245 15.96 0.13 -0.04
CA THR A 245 15.92 -0.49 -1.36
C THR A 245 16.69 -1.80 -1.43
N ARG A 246 17.91 -1.87 -0.88
CA ARG A 246 18.68 -3.12 -0.79
C ARG A 246 17.96 -4.15 0.07
N GLN A 247 17.53 -3.71 1.25
CA GLN A 247 16.98 -4.59 2.28
C GLN A 247 15.67 -5.24 1.83
N THR A 248 14.84 -4.52 1.09
CA THR A 248 13.53 -5.02 0.66
C THR A 248 13.51 -5.58 -0.77
N PHE A 249 14.65 -5.61 -1.46
CA PHE A 249 14.74 -6.13 -2.82
C PHE A 249 14.21 -7.56 -2.91
N LYS A 250 13.24 -7.79 -3.82
CA LYS A 250 12.52 -9.05 -4.05
C LYS A 250 11.73 -9.60 -2.84
N MET A 251 11.48 -8.81 -1.80
CA MET A 251 10.65 -9.24 -0.67
C MET A 251 9.16 -9.04 -0.95
N ARG A 252 8.30 -10.02 -0.65
CA ARG A 252 6.84 -9.86 -0.78
C ARG A 252 6.27 -9.15 0.45
N PHE A 253 5.49 -8.08 0.23
CA PHE A 253 4.94 -7.23 1.30
C PHE A 253 3.45 -7.48 1.59
N ILE A 254 2.80 -8.34 0.80
CA ILE A 254 1.42 -8.76 1.00
C ILE A 254 1.34 -10.26 1.20
N ALA A 255 0.54 -10.70 2.16
CA ALA A 255 0.22 -12.10 2.37
C ALA A 255 -1.28 -12.25 2.62
N THR A 256 -1.86 -13.30 2.06
CA THR A 256 -3.25 -13.70 2.29
C THR A 256 -3.28 -15.14 2.77
N GLY A 257 -4.21 -15.49 3.67
CA GLY A 257 -4.29 -16.85 4.21
C GLY A 257 -5.67 -17.25 4.69
N GLY A 258 -5.82 -18.54 5.00
CA GLY A 258 -7.10 -19.15 5.35
C GLY A 258 -8.10 -19.03 4.20
N VAL A 259 -9.36 -18.70 4.51
CA VAL A 259 -10.41 -18.54 3.49
C VAL A 259 -10.21 -17.34 2.55
N LEU A 260 -9.30 -16.42 2.89
CA LEU A 260 -8.97 -15.27 2.05
C LEU A 260 -7.74 -15.51 1.15
N LYS A 261 -7.18 -16.73 1.15
CA LYS A 261 -5.99 -17.05 0.37
C LYS A 261 -6.27 -16.83 -1.13
N GLY A 262 -5.44 -16.00 -1.78
CA GLY A 262 -5.55 -15.72 -3.21
C GLY A 262 -6.55 -14.62 -3.57
N VAL A 263 -7.15 -13.93 -2.58
CA VAL A 263 -8.06 -12.80 -2.84
C VAL A 263 -7.38 -11.62 -3.53
N LEU A 264 -6.07 -11.45 -3.30
CA LEU A 264 -5.24 -10.47 -4.00
C LEU A 264 -4.16 -11.18 -4.83
N LYS A 265 -3.96 -10.72 -6.06
CA LYS A 265 -2.88 -11.20 -6.94
C LYS A 265 -1.51 -10.70 -6.46
N PRO A 266 -0.42 -11.44 -6.74
CA PRO A 266 0.95 -10.96 -6.54
C PRO A 266 1.29 -9.65 -7.27
N ASP A 267 2.18 -8.83 -6.69
CA ASP A 267 2.66 -7.57 -7.28
C ASP A 267 3.21 -7.72 -8.70
N ASP A 268 3.89 -8.84 -8.97
CA ASP A 268 4.56 -9.15 -10.23
C ASP A 268 3.60 -9.57 -11.36
N GLU A 269 2.33 -9.85 -11.03
CA GLU A 269 1.28 -10.18 -12.00
C GLU A 269 0.41 -8.97 -12.39
N ILE A 270 0.61 -7.80 -11.76
CA ILE A 270 -0.22 -6.61 -11.99
C ILE A 270 0.12 -5.96 -13.34
N THR A 271 -0.84 -5.87 -14.24
CA THR A 271 -0.67 -5.25 -15.57
C THR A 271 -0.80 -3.72 -15.53
N THR A 272 -0.39 -3.03 -16.60
CA THR A 272 -0.52 -1.57 -16.70
C THR A 272 -1.98 -1.16 -16.77
N ASP A 273 -2.80 -1.92 -17.48
CA ASP A 273 -4.23 -1.65 -17.61
C ASP A 273 -4.93 -1.75 -16.25
N GLU A 274 -4.59 -2.75 -15.44
CA GLU A 274 -5.10 -2.86 -14.06
C GLU A 274 -4.70 -1.64 -13.19
N MET A 275 -3.55 -1.01 -13.44
CA MET A 275 -3.17 0.23 -12.73
C MET A 275 -3.86 1.49 -13.29
N LEU A 276 -4.42 1.45 -14.50
CA LEU A 276 -5.24 2.52 -15.08
C LEU A 276 -6.67 2.43 -14.53
N THR A 277 -7.27 1.23 -14.53
CA THR A 277 -8.63 0.97 -14.02
C THR A 277 -8.59 0.60 -12.54
N SER A 278 -8.25 1.59 -11.71
CA SER A 278 -8.17 1.41 -10.25
C SER A 278 -9.46 1.79 -9.51
N SER A 279 -10.57 1.97 -10.24
CA SER A 279 -11.91 2.23 -9.70
C SER A 279 -12.71 0.93 -9.58
N GLU A 280 -13.72 0.94 -8.73
CA GLU A 280 -14.63 -0.20 -8.53
C GLU A 280 -15.50 -0.47 -9.78
N GLU A 281 -15.76 0.58 -10.56
CA GLU A 281 -16.58 0.55 -11.78
C GLU A 281 -15.74 0.84 -13.03
N VAL A 282 -16.02 0.11 -14.11
CA VAL A 282 -15.50 0.40 -15.46
C VAL A 282 -16.43 1.42 -16.08
N GLU A 283 -15.92 2.64 -16.29
CA GLU A 283 -16.72 3.72 -16.84
C GLU A 283 -16.57 3.83 -18.35
N GLU A 284 -17.69 3.99 -19.03
CA GLU A 284 -17.69 4.35 -20.45
C GLU A 284 -17.12 5.75 -20.62
N THR A 285 -16.26 5.90 -21.63
CA THR A 285 -15.62 7.16 -21.98
C THR A 285 -15.71 7.35 -23.46
N ASP A 286 -15.71 8.60 -23.90
CA ASP A 286 -15.56 8.93 -25.32
C ASP A 286 -14.24 8.42 -25.92
N GLU A 287 -14.10 8.45 -27.24
CA GLU A 287 -12.89 7.98 -27.93
C GLU A 287 -11.68 8.93 -27.75
N ARG A 288 -11.94 10.17 -27.34
CA ARG A 288 -10.92 11.23 -27.21
C ARG A 288 -9.94 10.93 -26.08
N ARG A 289 -8.72 11.46 -26.23
CA ARG A 289 -7.66 11.42 -25.24
C ARG A 289 -7.03 12.80 -25.12
N ILE A 290 -7.52 13.58 -24.17
CA ILE A 290 -6.90 14.86 -23.81
C ILE A 290 -5.67 14.61 -22.95
N ALA A 291 -4.52 15.16 -23.35
CA ALA A 291 -3.24 14.89 -22.73
C ALA A 291 -2.76 16.01 -21.81
N PHE A 292 -2.17 15.63 -20.69
CA PHE A 292 -1.52 16.53 -19.75
C PHE A 292 -0.09 16.04 -19.46
N GLN A 293 0.89 16.91 -19.63
CA GLN A 293 2.30 16.62 -19.38
C GLN A 293 2.72 17.18 -18.02
N TYR A 294 3.53 16.43 -17.29
CA TYR A 294 4.09 16.90 -16.02
C TYR A 294 5.18 17.96 -16.24
N HIS A 295 5.02 19.14 -15.62
CA HIS A 295 6.02 20.20 -15.59
C HIS A 295 6.78 20.18 -14.26
N ARG A 296 8.07 19.82 -14.30
CA ARG A 296 8.93 19.64 -13.11
C ARG A 296 9.11 20.90 -12.28
N GLU A 297 9.15 22.07 -12.92
CA GLU A 297 9.34 23.37 -12.24
C GLU A 297 8.10 23.74 -11.43
N HIS A 298 6.91 23.56 -12.01
CA HIS A 298 5.64 23.84 -11.33
C HIS A 298 5.16 22.69 -10.45
N ARG A 299 5.74 21.49 -10.61
CA ARG A 299 5.30 20.24 -10.01
C ARG A 299 3.83 19.92 -10.26
N ARG A 300 3.32 20.29 -11.44
CA ARG A 300 1.92 20.13 -11.85
C ARG A 300 1.80 19.60 -13.27
N TYR A 301 0.69 18.95 -13.59
CA TYR A 301 0.36 18.54 -14.95
C TYR A 301 -0.27 19.70 -15.74
N ALA A 302 0.32 20.09 -16.87
CA ALA A 302 -0.22 21.10 -17.77
C ALA A 302 -0.78 20.49 -19.05
N TYR A 303 -1.80 21.12 -19.62
CA TYR A 303 -2.41 20.71 -20.87
C TYR A 303 -1.37 20.66 -22.00
N ALA A 304 -1.29 19.53 -22.68
CA ALA A 304 -0.26 19.24 -23.67
C ALA A 304 -0.90 18.78 -24.99
N PRO A 305 -1.50 19.70 -25.77
CA PRO A 305 -2.33 19.37 -26.94
C PRO A 305 -1.59 18.56 -28.01
N ARG A 306 -0.26 18.69 -28.09
CA ARG A 306 0.59 17.90 -29.00
C ARG A 306 0.51 16.38 -28.81
N PHE A 307 0.01 15.92 -27.66
CA PHE A 307 -0.13 14.51 -27.33
C PHE A 307 -1.59 14.02 -27.32
N ASN A 308 -2.55 14.88 -27.70
CA ASN A 308 -3.94 14.48 -27.80
C ASN A 308 -4.12 13.43 -28.89
N GLU A 309 -5.10 12.55 -28.69
CA GLU A 309 -5.61 11.59 -29.69
C GLU A 309 -7.14 11.67 -29.75
#